data_AF-A0A314YPQ9-F1
#
_entry.id   AF-A0A314YPQ9-F1
#
_cell.length_a   1.000
_cell.length_b   1.000
_cell.length_c   1.000
_cell.angle_alpha   90.00
_cell.angle_beta   90.00
_cell.angle_gamma   90.00
#
_symmetry.space_group_name_H-M   'P 1'
#
loop_
_entity.id
_entity.type
_entity.pdbx_description
1 polymer ?
#
loop_
_entity_poly.entity_id
_entity_poly.type
_entity_poly.pdbx_seq_one_letter_code
_entity_poly.pdbx_strand_id
1 'polypeptide(L)'
;MSLITILLFESELLLAKKVAERALYLWNSEHIVSLIAQNRNVILPLIFEALEKNTQGHWNQAIHGLTANVRRMFEEMDPELFEECQEQYLEKETRAREMEEQRELTWKRIEAVAATAGGEDMVLVS
;
A
#
# COMPACT_ATOMS: atom_id res chain seq x y z
N MET A 1 19.64 -7.17 19.58
CA MET A 1 18.43 -7.75 18.94
C MET A 1 18.54 -9.25 19.03
N SER A 2 17.67 -9.91 19.80
CA SER A 2 17.80 -11.33 20.13
C SER A 2 17.39 -12.24 18.97
N LEU A 3 17.99 -13.44 18.86
CA LEU A 3 17.63 -14.47 17.88
C LEU A 3 16.12 -14.76 17.82
N ILE A 4 15.41 -14.58 18.94
CA ILE A 4 13.96 -14.74 19.05
C ILE A 4 13.21 -13.72 18.16
N THR A 5 13.70 -12.49 18.04
CA THR A 5 13.11 -11.46 17.17
C THR A 5 13.30 -11.80 15.69
N ILE A 6 14.44 -12.40 15.34
CA ILE A 6 14.75 -12.83 13.96
C ILE A 6 13.90 -14.04 13.57
N LEU A 7 13.77 -15.04 14.45
CA LEU A 7 12.98 -16.24 14.19
C LEU A 7 11.47 -15.98 14.14
N LEU A 8 10.96 -15.08 14.99
CA LEU A 8 9.55 -14.65 14.92
C LEU A 8 9.29 -13.91 13.60
N PHE A 9 10.18 -13.01 13.20
CA PHE A 9 10.08 -12.29 11.93
C PHE A 9 10.16 -13.23 10.72
N GLU A 10 11.08 -14.20 10.71
CA GLU A 10 11.17 -15.22 9.64
C GLU A 10 9.91 -16.11 9.57
N SER A 11 9.33 -16.47 10.72
CA SER A 11 8.11 -17.28 10.76
C SER A 11 6.87 -16.54 10.24
N GLU A 12 6.73 -15.25 10.55
CA GLU A 12 5.68 -14.38 10.00
C GLU A 12 5.88 -14.15 8.49
N LEU A 13 7.14 -13.98 8.06
CA LEU A 13 7.51 -13.83 6.66
C LEU A 13 7.23 -15.10 5.84
N LEU A 14 7.42 -16.29 6.44
CA LEU A 14 7.07 -17.59 5.85
C LEU A 14 5.55 -17.80 5.75
N LEU A 15 4.79 -17.38 6.76
CA LEU A 15 3.34 -17.44 6.74
C LEU A 15 2.76 -16.52 5.66
N ALA A 16 3.27 -15.29 5.54
CA ALA A 16 2.87 -14.35 4.49
C ALA A 16 3.16 -14.91 3.08
N LYS A 17 4.29 -15.58 2.87
CA LYS A 17 4.59 -16.27 1.60
C LYS A 17 3.59 -17.36 1.27
N LYS A 18 3.22 -18.21 2.25
CA LYS A 18 2.26 -19.30 2.05
C LYS A 18 0.86 -18.79 1.73
N VAL A 19 0.43 -17.72 2.39
CA VAL A 19 -0.87 -17.06 2.11
C VAL A 19 -0.87 -16.44 0.71
N ALA A 20 0.18 -15.70 0.35
CA ALA A 20 0.31 -15.12 -0.98
C ALA A 20 0.33 -16.21 -2.06
N GLU A 21 1.07 -17.30 -1.84
CA GLU A 21 1.11 -18.44 -2.76
C GLU A 21 -0.29 -19.00 -3.01
N ARG A 22 -1.07 -19.29 -1.95
CA ARG A 22 -2.42 -19.85 -2.11
C ARG A 22 -3.47 -18.87 -2.63
N ALA A 23 -3.39 -17.59 -2.27
CA ALA A 23 -4.23 -16.57 -2.88
C ALA A 23 -3.92 -16.41 -4.37
N LEU A 24 -2.65 -16.52 -4.76
CA LEU A 24 -2.22 -16.37 -6.16
C LEU A 24 -2.59 -17.60 -7.03
N TYR A 25 -2.69 -18.81 -6.46
CA TYR A 25 -3.19 -19.99 -7.18
C TYR A 25 -4.62 -19.83 -7.71
N LEU A 26 -5.44 -18.96 -7.12
CA LEU A 26 -6.80 -18.70 -7.59
C LEU A 26 -6.80 -18.09 -9.01
N TRP A 27 -5.77 -17.32 -9.36
CA TRP A 27 -5.61 -16.71 -10.69
C TRP A 27 -5.19 -17.71 -11.77
N ASN A 28 -4.73 -18.90 -11.39
CA ASN A 28 -4.46 -19.99 -12.34
C ASN A 28 -5.73 -20.78 -12.70
N SER A 29 -6.85 -20.56 -12.00
CA SER A 29 -8.11 -21.24 -12.30
C SER A 29 -8.92 -20.44 -13.30
N GLU A 30 -9.08 -20.97 -14.53
CA GLU A 30 -9.91 -20.35 -15.56
C GLU A 30 -11.34 -20.04 -15.09
N HIS A 31 -11.90 -20.91 -14.24
CA HIS A 31 -13.24 -20.71 -13.69
C HIS A 31 -13.31 -19.48 -12.78
N ILE A 32 -12.32 -19.32 -11.87
CA ILE A 32 -12.25 -18.16 -10.98
C ILE A 32 -11.98 -16.89 -11.78
N VAL A 33 -11.05 -16.94 -12.73
CA VAL A 33 -10.75 -15.79 -13.61
C VAL A 33 -12.00 -15.36 -14.40
N SER A 34 -12.79 -16.32 -14.89
CA SER A 34 -14.06 -16.03 -15.58
C SER A 34 -15.08 -15.33 -14.67
N LEU A 35 -15.23 -15.77 -13.43
CA LEU A 35 -16.11 -15.13 -12.46
C LEU A 35 -15.62 -13.71 -12.11
N ILE A 36 -14.31 -13.53 -11.97
CA ILE A 36 -13.70 -12.22 -11.75
C ILE A 36 -13.98 -11.29 -12.94
N ALA A 37 -13.83 -11.78 -14.17
CA ALA A 37 -14.09 -11.01 -15.38
C ALA A 37 -15.55 -10.54 -15.49
N GLN A 38 -16.49 -11.38 -15.06
CA GLN A 38 -17.92 -11.03 -15.03
C GLN A 38 -18.25 -9.95 -14.00
N ASN A 39 -17.45 -9.84 -12.92
CA ASN A 39 -17.67 -8.91 -11.81
C ASN A 39 -16.58 -7.82 -11.74
N ARG A 40 -15.84 -7.61 -12.82
CA ARG A 40 -14.64 -6.76 -12.86
C ARG A 40 -14.90 -5.31 -12.42
N ASN A 41 -16.09 -4.76 -12.73
CA ASN A 41 -16.50 -3.40 -12.35
C ASN A 41 -16.51 -3.17 -10.83
N VAL A 42 -16.62 -4.24 -10.03
CA VAL A 42 -16.55 -4.18 -8.57
C VAL A 42 -15.20 -4.65 -8.07
N ILE A 43 -14.69 -5.75 -8.63
CA ILE A 43 -13.46 -6.38 -8.14
C ILE A 43 -12.23 -5.53 -8.43
N LEU A 44 -12.08 -5.02 -9.65
CA LEU A 44 -10.88 -4.30 -10.08
C LEU A 44 -10.64 -3.06 -9.21
N PRO A 45 -11.61 -2.14 -9.00
CA PRO A 45 -11.40 -0.98 -8.14
C PRO A 45 -11.01 -1.33 -6.69
N LEU A 46 -11.48 -2.46 -6.16
CA LEU A 46 -11.19 -2.90 -4.78
C LEU A 46 -9.75 -3.40 -4.61
N ILE A 47 -9.21 -4.07 -5.62
CA ILE A 47 -7.88 -4.69 -5.53
C ILE A 47 -6.79 -3.84 -6.19
N PHE A 48 -7.15 -2.83 -6.99
CA PHE A 48 -6.23 -2.03 -7.80
C PHE A 48 -5.09 -1.43 -6.98
N GLU A 49 -5.40 -0.79 -5.85
CA GLU A 49 -4.41 -0.19 -4.96
C GLU A 49 -3.40 -1.22 -4.43
N ALA A 50 -3.85 -2.43 -4.11
CA ALA A 50 -2.97 -3.50 -3.65
C ALA A 50 -2.08 -4.01 -4.79
N LEU A 51 -2.58 -4.05 -6.03
CA LEU A 51 -1.78 -4.41 -7.20
C LEU A 51 -0.68 -3.38 -7.46
N GLU A 52 -1.02 -2.09 -7.47
CA GLU A 52 -0.04 -1.01 -7.71
C GLU A 52 1.03 -0.91 -6.60
N LYS A 53 0.64 -1.05 -5.33
CA LYS A 53 1.63 -1.09 -4.24
C LYS A 53 2.60 -2.27 -4.37
N ASN A 54 2.10 -3.42 -4.82
CA ASN A 54 2.93 -4.61 -5.01
C ASN A 54 3.86 -4.48 -6.22
N THR A 55 3.47 -3.77 -7.29
CA THR A 55 4.35 -3.53 -8.46
C THR A 55 5.46 -2.53 -8.14
N GLN A 56 5.24 -1.58 -7.23
CA GLN A 56 6.22 -0.55 -6.85
C GLN A 56 7.42 -1.05 -6.04
N GLY A 57 7.33 -2.21 -5.37
CA GLY A 57 8.48 -2.67 -4.57
C GLY A 57 8.23 -3.87 -3.65
N HIS A 58 7.54 -4.91 -4.13
CA HIS A 58 7.38 -6.12 -3.33
C HIS A 58 8.72 -6.87 -3.15
N TRP A 59 9.10 -7.20 -1.91
CA TRP A 59 10.38 -7.86 -1.55
C TRP A 59 10.57 -9.26 -2.15
N ASN A 60 9.48 -9.88 -2.63
CA ASN A 60 9.47 -11.21 -3.22
C ASN A 60 9.21 -11.14 -4.74
N GLN A 61 10.23 -11.49 -5.52
CA GLN A 61 10.22 -11.46 -7.00
C GLN A 61 9.10 -12.30 -7.62
N ALA A 62 8.74 -13.44 -7.01
CA ALA A 62 7.67 -14.29 -7.54
C ALA A 62 6.30 -13.62 -7.40
N ILE A 63 6.06 -12.95 -6.27
CA ILE A 63 4.82 -12.20 -6.03
C ILE A 63 4.76 -10.98 -6.95
N HIS A 64 5.89 -10.31 -7.17
CA HIS A 64 5.99 -9.20 -8.12
C HIS A 64 5.60 -9.64 -9.55
N GLY A 65 6.19 -10.73 -10.05
CA GLY A 65 5.88 -11.27 -11.38
C GLY A 65 4.41 -11.70 -11.53
N LEU A 66 3.83 -12.34 -10.50
CA LEU A 66 2.43 -12.73 -10.50
C LEU A 66 1.48 -11.53 -10.45
N THR A 67 1.80 -10.51 -9.64
CA THR A 67 1.04 -9.26 -9.58
C THR A 67 1.06 -8.57 -10.94
N ALA A 68 2.22 -8.49 -11.60
CA ALA A 68 2.34 -7.91 -12.92
C ALA A 68 1.50 -8.67 -13.97
N ASN A 69 1.42 -9.99 -13.86
CA ASN A 69 0.55 -10.80 -14.72
C ASN A 69 -0.93 -10.46 -14.49
N VAL A 70 -1.37 -10.45 -13.24
CA VAL A 70 -2.77 -10.13 -12.90
C VAL A 70 -3.15 -8.72 -13.35
N ARG A 71 -2.26 -7.74 -13.13
CA ARG A 71 -2.44 -6.37 -13.60
C ARG A 71 -2.63 -6.33 -15.12
N ARG A 72 -1.76 -7.01 -15.88
CA ARG A 72 -1.86 -7.09 -17.35
C ARG A 72 -3.17 -7.74 -17.79
N MET A 73 -3.62 -8.81 -17.12
CA MET A 73 -4.91 -9.44 -17.47
C MET A 73 -6.08 -8.47 -17.34
N PHE A 74 -6.10 -7.61 -16.32
CA PHE A 74 -7.15 -6.60 -16.19
C PHE A 74 -7.04 -5.48 -17.23
N GLU A 75 -5.82 -5.03 -17.51
CA GLU A 75 -5.54 -4.03 -18.55
C GLU A 75 -5.98 -4.51 -19.94
N GLU A 76 -5.75 -5.79 -20.27
CA GLU A 76 -6.20 -6.40 -21.54
C GLU A 76 -7.71 -6.66 -21.57
N MET A 77 -8.33 -6.93 -20.41
CA MET A 77 -9.73 -7.30 -20.31
C MET A 77 -10.68 -6.09 -20.43
N ASP A 78 -10.33 -4.98 -19.78
CA ASP A 78 -11.13 -3.76 -19.79
C ASP A 78 -10.23 -2.53 -19.61
N PRO A 79 -9.63 -2.02 -20.70
CA PRO A 79 -8.69 -0.91 -20.65
C PRO A 79 -9.31 0.37 -20.07
N GLU A 80 -10.58 0.64 -20.39
CA GLU A 80 -11.29 1.85 -19.93
C GLU A 80 -11.48 1.82 -18.41
N LEU A 81 -11.97 0.70 -17.86
CA LEU A 81 -12.10 0.54 -16.41
C LEU A 81 -10.75 0.58 -15.71
N PHE A 82 -9.71 0.03 -16.34
CA PHE A 82 -8.36 0.04 -15.78
C PHE A 82 -7.79 1.46 -15.70
N GLU A 83 -7.96 2.27 -16.76
CA GLU A 83 -7.56 3.67 -16.80
C GLU A 83 -8.31 4.49 -15.74
N GLU A 84 -9.63 4.30 -15.60
CA GLU A 84 -10.42 4.96 -14.55
C GLU A 84 -9.88 4.65 -13.14
N CYS A 85 -9.57 3.38 -12.87
CA CYS A 85 -8.98 2.98 -11.58
C CYS A 85 -7.60 3.61 -11.37
N GLN A 86 -6.81 3.74 -12.43
CA GLN A 86 -5.49 4.36 -12.38
C GLN A 86 -5.57 5.84 -12.03
N GLU A 87 -6.47 6.60 -12.68
CA GLU A 87 -6.69 8.00 -12.39
C GLU A 87 -7.15 8.22 -10.95
N GLN A 88 -8.14 7.45 -10.49
CA GLN A 88 -8.62 7.51 -9.10
C GLN A 88 -7.51 7.20 -8.08
N TYR A 89 -6.62 6.25 -8.39
CA TYR A 89 -5.49 5.92 -7.54
C TYR A 89 -4.48 7.08 -7.44
N LEU A 90 -4.12 7.70 -8.57
CA LEU A 90 -3.19 8.83 -8.60
C LEU A 90 -3.75 10.05 -7.86
N GLU A 91 -5.05 10.32 -7.98
CA GLU A 91 -5.73 11.38 -7.24
C GLU A 91 -5.66 11.13 -5.73
N LYS A 92 -5.93 9.89 -5.29
CA LYS A 92 -5.82 9.49 -3.88
C LYS A 92 -4.39 9.65 -3.35
N GLU A 93 -3.38 9.23 -4.11
CA GLU A 93 -1.97 9.38 -3.72
C GLU A 93 -1.58 10.84 -3.57
N THR A 94 -2.00 11.69 -4.52
CA THR A 94 -1.71 13.13 -4.51
C THR A 94 -2.34 13.79 -3.29
N ARG A 95 -3.62 13.50 -3.05
CA ARG A 95 -4.35 14.02 -1.89
C ARG A 95 -3.73 13.53 -0.57
N ALA A 96 -3.31 12.27 -0.49
CA ALA A 96 -2.65 11.72 0.69
C ALA A 96 -1.31 12.43 0.98
N ARG A 97 -0.54 12.73 -0.07
CA ARG A 97 0.73 13.48 0.03
C ARG A 97 0.50 14.91 0.52
N GLU A 98 -0.46 15.63 -0.07
CA GLU A 98 -0.83 16.98 0.37
C GLU A 98 -1.25 17.01 1.85
N MET A 99 -2.03 16.03 2.29
CA MET A 99 -2.42 15.92 3.69
C MET A 99 -1.22 15.64 4.61
N GLU A 100 -0.23 14.85 4.17
CA GLU A 100 1.00 14.61 4.93
C GLU A 100 1.84 15.88 5.04
N GLU A 101 2.02 16.61 3.94
CA GLU A 101 2.73 17.89 3.95
C GLU A 101 2.08 18.90 4.91
N GLN A 102 0.74 18.97 4.92
CA GLN A 102 -0.01 19.79 5.87
C GLN A 102 0.19 19.34 7.32
N ARG A 103 0.23 18.02 7.58
CA ARG A 103 0.54 17.47 8.90
C ARG A 103 1.94 17.89 9.34
N GLU A 104 2.95 17.72 8.48
CA GLU A 104 4.33 18.11 8.79
C GLU A 104 4.48 19.61 9.08
N LEU A 105 3.84 20.48 8.28
CA LEU A 105 3.86 21.93 8.52
C LEU A 105 3.21 22.31 9.85
N THR A 106 2.09 21.65 10.19
CA THR A 106 1.42 21.83 11.46
C THR A 106 2.31 21.41 12.63
N TRP A 107 3.01 20.28 12.48
CA TRP A 107 3.94 19.77 13.49
C TRP A 107 5.14 20.69 13.71
N LYS A 108 5.76 21.19 12.63
CA LYS A 108 6.85 22.18 12.70
C LYS A 108 6.42 23.47 13.40
N ARG A 109 5.18 23.92 13.17
CA ARG A 109 4.64 25.11 13.84
C ARG A 109 4.47 24.88 15.35
N ILE A 110 3.97 23.71 15.75
CA ILE A 110 3.79 23.37 17.17
C ILE A 110 5.15 23.25 17.87
N GLU A 111 6.13 22.61 17.24
CA GLU A 111 7.50 22.52 17.76
C GLU A 111 8.13 23.91 17.95
N ALA A 112 7.96 24.82 16.99
CA ALA A 112 8.46 26.19 17.09
C ALA A 112 7.82 26.96 18.26
N VAL A 113 6.50 26.84 18.45
CA VAL A 113 5.79 27.48 19.57
C VAL A 113 6.24 26.91 20.91
N ALA A 114 6.43 25.59 21.00
CA ALA A 114 6.95 24.94 22.22
C ALA A 114 8.39 25.37 22.54
N ALA A 115 9.24 25.52 21.53
CA ALA A 115 10.62 25.99 21.69
C ALA A 115 10.67 27.45 22.18
N THR A 116 9.74 28.31 21.76
CA THR A 116 9.67 29.69 22.25
C THR A 116 9.07 29.80 23.65
N ALA A 117 8.08 28.96 23.98
CA ALA A 117 7.44 28.96 25.31
C ALA A 117 8.37 28.42 26.41
N GLY A 118 9.29 27.50 26.09
CA GLY A 118 10.32 27.02 27.02
C GLY A 118 11.40 28.05 27.38
N GLY A 119 11.46 29.20 26.67
CA GLY A 119 12.36 30.31 26.98
C GLY A 119 11.78 31.37 27.91
N GLU A 120 10.44 31.45 28.03
CA GLU A 120 9.76 32.45 28.88
C GLU A 120 9.43 31.94 30.29
N ASP A 121 9.50 30.62 30.55
CA ASP A 121 9.27 30.03 31.89
C ASP A 121 10.58 29.74 32.67
N MET A 122 11.74 30.16 32.13
CA MET A 122 13.04 30.09 32.82
C MET A 122 13.48 31.42 33.45
N VAL A 123 12.54 32.33 33.70
CA VAL A 123 12.77 33.56 34.45
C VAL A 123 11.70 33.66 35.54
N LEU A 124 12.17 33.69 36.80
CA LEU A 124 11.44 33.92 38.05
C LEU A 124 10.93 32.68 38.83
N VAL A 125 11.85 31.92 39.41
CA VAL A 125 11.79 31.70 40.87
C VAL A 125 13.20 31.88 41.43
N SER A 126 13.40 32.99 42.13
CA SER A 126 14.57 33.28 42.97
C SER A 126 14.58 32.42 44.23
#